data_AF-A0A356DWI0-F1
#
_entry.id   AF-A0A356DWI0-F1
#
_cell.length_a   1.000
_cell.length_b   1.000
_cell.length_c   1.000
_cell.angle_alpha   90.00
_cell.angle_beta   90.00
_cell.angle_gamma   90.00
#
_symmetry.space_group_name_H-M   'P 1'
#
loop_
_entity.id
_entity.type
_entity.pdbx_description
1 polymer ?
#
loop_
_entity_poly.entity_id
_entity_poly.type
_entity_poly.pdbx_seq_one_letter_code
_entity_poly.pdbx_strand_id
1 'polypeptide(L)'
;MFKKYQFNQLILLLTIMVVLFSLVGTAQSQSVSQEIPGIENIKRLSDGSVNCAAYQNYTGFEPLEVAAACRVSMPFIETKSILSPTDFGYAQDIGYISDNFVSFPLNNFGGQTVIGTNTSAFYGMDFDAAGDVLWAINDTTDQLGTINLTNGNFTSVVACPPGGGASNWTGLAIDPVTGIFYGSTATDLYTINSTTGSATLIGPFGTSLMIAIAINMNGQMYGHDIGTDSIYSINKSTGSATLIGLTGYAANYAQGMDFDNEDGALYIFLYIGSGANVFGTVNLTTGAVTPLATSTPQGEFEGAVKTAGMELEKSYLPLIMDPYQMPATPVLEDINNGGFGGYTVAWSESSEATAYTLQEDDNIGFTSPITAYTGKDTSVDLNRSLGTYYYRVNASNPEYTSGWSNIESAVVTIESPHIGNWTGSVSGGNTINMVVINGGTMIDTIAINVNWSGTCGVTSTIYYYYDVSINNVGHFSDSHLSGSSISGDFTTSTTADGTFYAVLDTGICSATRSGTWTANFVP
;
A
#
# COMPACT_ATOMS: atom_id res chain seq x y z
N MET A 1 67.53 71.77 -18.64
CA MET A 1 66.75 72.84 -17.96
C MET A 1 65.41 72.90 -18.69
N PHE A 2 64.23 72.63 -18.15
CA PHE A 2 63.67 72.82 -16.81
C PHE A 2 62.79 71.61 -16.44
N LYS A 3 63.37 70.58 -15.81
CA LYS A 3 62.66 69.68 -14.88
C LYS A 3 62.59 70.42 -13.54
N LYS A 4 61.63 71.33 -13.34
CA LYS A 4 61.28 71.85 -11.99
C LYS A 4 59.98 72.66 -11.86
N TYR A 5 59.03 72.53 -12.79
CA TYR A 5 57.72 73.22 -12.67
C TYR A 5 56.50 72.36 -13.07
N GLN A 6 56.58 71.03 -12.93
CA GLN A 6 55.43 70.13 -13.10
C GLN A 6 55.19 69.21 -11.90
N PHE A 7 55.57 69.65 -10.70
CA PHE A 7 55.32 68.88 -9.47
C PHE A 7 54.49 69.63 -8.41
N ASN A 8 54.06 70.87 -8.69
CA ASN A 8 53.13 71.64 -7.83
C ASN A 8 51.78 71.99 -8.50
N GLN A 9 51.53 71.54 -9.75
CA GLN A 9 50.20 71.66 -10.38
C GLN A 9 49.41 70.35 -10.41
N LEU A 10 50.05 69.19 -10.20
CA LEU A 10 49.36 67.90 -10.17
C LEU A 10 48.81 67.53 -8.77
N ILE A 11 49.31 68.17 -7.71
CA ILE A 11 48.80 67.94 -6.33
C ILE A 11 47.68 68.93 -5.98
N LEU A 12 47.63 70.13 -6.60
CA LEU A 12 46.55 71.12 -6.38
C LEU A 12 45.32 70.88 -7.29
N LEU A 13 45.48 70.26 -8.47
CA LEU A 13 44.32 69.81 -9.25
C LEU A 13 43.63 68.58 -8.65
N LEU A 14 44.36 67.74 -7.89
CA LEU A 14 43.76 66.57 -7.24
C LEU A 14 43.04 66.92 -5.92
N THR A 15 43.39 68.01 -5.23
CA THR A 15 42.63 68.48 -4.06
C THR A 15 41.47 69.42 -4.40
N ILE A 16 41.48 70.07 -5.57
CA ILE A 16 40.34 70.90 -6.03
C ILE A 16 39.27 70.05 -6.75
N MET A 17 39.61 68.92 -7.37
CA MET A 17 38.58 67.97 -7.86
C MET A 17 37.89 67.16 -6.75
N VAL A 18 38.50 67.05 -5.56
CA VAL A 18 37.92 66.35 -4.40
C VAL A 18 37.09 67.29 -3.50
N VAL A 19 37.17 68.62 -3.68
CA VAL A 19 36.43 69.59 -2.85
C VAL A 19 35.47 70.50 -3.66
N LEU A 20 35.40 70.38 -5.00
CA LEU A 20 34.34 71.03 -5.81
C LEU A 20 33.21 70.09 -6.29
N PHE A 21 33.22 68.81 -5.91
CA PHE A 21 32.07 67.90 -6.09
C PHE A 21 31.28 67.65 -4.79
N SER A 22 31.48 68.48 -3.77
CA SER A 22 30.80 68.37 -2.47
C SER A 22 29.81 69.50 -2.15
N LEU A 23 29.52 70.43 -3.08
CA LEU A 23 28.69 71.61 -2.75
C LEU A 23 27.82 72.17 -3.90
N VAL A 24 27.36 71.39 -4.87
CA VAL A 24 26.13 71.73 -5.65
C VAL A 24 25.46 70.44 -6.10
N GLY A 25 24.63 69.91 -5.22
CA GLY A 25 23.70 68.84 -5.54
C GLY A 25 22.62 68.94 -4.49
N THR A 26 21.65 69.83 -4.70
CA THR A 26 20.36 69.67 -4.04
C THR A 26 19.98 68.22 -4.24
N ALA A 27 19.95 67.45 -3.16
CA ALA A 27 19.35 66.14 -3.17
C ALA A 27 17.89 66.38 -3.57
N GLN A 28 17.62 66.33 -4.87
CA GLN A 28 16.37 65.77 -5.30
C GLN A 28 16.36 64.41 -4.64
N SER A 29 15.51 64.29 -3.62
CA SER A 29 14.90 63.01 -3.29
C SER A 29 14.45 62.43 -4.62
N GLN A 30 15.29 61.57 -5.20
CA GLN A 30 14.79 60.53 -6.06
C GLN A 30 14.06 59.63 -5.07
N SER A 31 12.79 59.98 -4.82
CA SER A 31 11.79 58.96 -4.65
C SER A 31 12.01 58.02 -5.82
N VAL A 32 12.67 56.90 -5.56
CA VAL A 32 12.40 55.71 -6.35
C VAL A 32 10.92 55.52 -6.11
N SER A 33 10.10 56.01 -7.05
CA SER A 33 8.73 55.55 -7.17
C SER A 33 8.87 54.09 -7.54
N GLN A 34 9.03 53.26 -6.53
CA GLN A 34 8.73 51.85 -6.64
C GLN A 34 7.28 51.84 -7.10
N GLU A 35 7.04 51.41 -8.33
CA GLU A 35 5.69 51.06 -8.73
C GLU A 35 5.29 49.92 -7.80
N ILE A 36 4.55 50.26 -6.75
CA ILE A 36 3.85 49.31 -5.90
C ILE A 36 2.74 48.75 -6.79
N PRO A 37 2.70 47.45 -7.09
CA PRO A 37 1.57 46.85 -7.79
C PRO A 37 0.30 47.11 -6.97
N GLY A 38 -0.68 47.83 -7.53
CA GLY A 38 -1.99 48.05 -6.89
C GLY A 38 -2.55 49.48 -6.86
N ILE A 39 -1.87 50.49 -7.42
CA ILE A 39 -2.36 51.89 -7.40
C ILE A 39 -3.53 52.11 -8.37
N GLU A 40 -3.77 51.21 -9.33
CA GLU A 40 -4.84 51.39 -10.31
C GLU A 40 -6.17 50.80 -9.82
N ASN A 41 -7.07 51.70 -9.40
CA ASN A 41 -8.50 51.52 -9.06
C ASN A 41 -8.88 51.39 -7.59
N ILE A 42 -8.31 52.22 -6.71
CA ILE A 42 -8.92 52.44 -5.38
C ILE A 42 -10.28 53.13 -5.56
N LYS A 43 -11.35 52.50 -5.05
CA LYS A 43 -12.71 53.04 -5.10
C LYS A 43 -12.80 54.26 -4.18
N ARG A 44 -13.15 55.41 -4.75
CA ARG A 44 -13.27 56.69 -4.04
C ARG A 44 -14.71 57.19 -3.99
N LEU A 45 -15.03 57.95 -2.95
CA LEU A 45 -16.24 58.76 -2.87
C LEU A 45 -16.09 60.01 -3.76
N SER A 46 -17.18 60.74 -3.96
CA SER A 46 -17.20 61.96 -4.77
C SER A 46 -16.30 63.08 -4.26
N ASP A 47 -15.91 63.03 -2.97
CA ASP A 47 -14.99 63.98 -2.33
C ASP A 47 -13.52 63.57 -2.43
N GLY A 48 -13.21 62.44 -3.08
CA GLY A 48 -11.86 61.91 -3.26
C GLY A 48 -11.36 61.04 -2.10
N SER A 49 -12.11 60.92 -1.00
CA SER A 49 -11.79 59.99 0.09
C SER A 49 -12.01 58.54 -0.33
N VAL A 50 -11.36 57.61 0.36
CA VAL A 50 -11.51 56.16 0.11
C VAL A 50 -12.93 55.72 0.48
N ASN A 51 -13.59 54.98 -0.41
CA ASN A 51 -14.90 54.40 -0.16
C ASN A 51 -14.76 53.09 0.65
N CYS A 52 -14.59 53.20 1.97
CA CYS A 52 -14.41 52.04 2.86
C CYS A 52 -15.55 51.01 2.76
N ALA A 53 -16.78 51.46 2.55
CA ALA A 53 -17.94 50.56 2.42
C ALA A 53 -17.83 49.67 1.17
N ALA A 54 -17.13 50.11 0.13
CA ALA A 54 -16.96 49.32 -1.10
C ALA A 54 -15.88 48.22 -0.99
N TYR A 55 -15.22 48.14 0.16
CA TYR A 55 -14.24 47.12 0.53
C TYR A 55 -14.66 46.32 1.77
N GLN A 56 -15.91 46.45 2.23
CA GLN A 56 -16.45 45.49 3.19
C GLN A 56 -16.54 44.12 2.53
N ASN A 57 -16.06 43.11 3.24
CA ASN A 57 -16.09 41.71 2.87
C ASN A 57 -15.47 41.49 1.48
N TYR A 58 -14.26 42.01 1.29
CA TYR A 58 -13.48 41.81 0.07
C TYR A 58 -12.73 40.48 0.15
N THR A 59 -12.51 39.79 -0.98
CA THR A 59 -11.86 38.46 -1.02
C THR A 59 -10.35 38.53 -1.21
N GLY A 60 -9.80 39.68 -1.58
CA GLY A 60 -8.37 39.86 -1.73
C GLY A 60 -7.73 40.45 -0.48
N PHE A 61 -6.42 40.69 -0.54
CA PHE A 61 -5.69 41.39 0.50
C PHE A 61 -6.08 42.88 0.59
N GLU A 62 -5.88 43.49 1.75
CA GLU A 62 -6.20 44.91 1.95
C GLU A 62 -5.18 45.82 1.25
N PRO A 63 -5.60 46.73 0.34
CA PRO A 63 -4.66 47.63 -0.32
C PRO A 63 -4.12 48.71 0.62
N LEU A 64 -2.83 49.05 0.43
CA LEU A 64 -2.14 50.30 0.78
C LEU A 64 -3.04 51.38 1.45
N GLU A 65 -3.41 52.35 0.66
CA GLU A 65 -4.26 53.46 1.06
C GLU A 65 -5.59 53.13 1.80
N VAL A 66 -6.19 51.94 1.59
CA VAL A 66 -7.46 51.56 2.21
C VAL A 66 -7.29 51.36 3.72
N ALA A 67 -6.30 50.59 4.17
CA ALA A 67 -5.97 50.48 5.61
C ALA A 67 -5.55 51.83 6.22
N ALA A 68 -4.90 52.66 5.40
CA ALA A 68 -4.70 54.10 5.62
C ALA A 68 -5.95 54.81 6.19
N ALA A 69 -7.00 54.76 5.38
CA ALA A 69 -8.19 55.59 5.50
C ALA A 69 -9.33 54.94 6.30
N CYS A 70 -9.39 53.62 6.35
CA CYS A 70 -10.54 52.85 6.84
C CYS A 70 -10.33 52.26 8.25
N ARG A 71 -9.40 52.84 9.02
CA ARG A 71 -8.99 52.37 10.35
C ARG A 71 -10.16 52.00 11.25
N VAL A 72 -10.26 50.71 11.54
CA VAL A 72 -11.14 50.18 12.59
C VAL A 72 -10.43 50.24 13.94
N SER A 73 -11.10 50.79 14.95
CA SER A 73 -10.63 50.74 16.33
C SER A 73 -11.20 49.48 16.98
N MET A 74 -10.32 48.59 17.45
CA MET A 74 -10.75 47.45 18.24
C MET A 74 -10.75 47.78 19.74
N PRO A 75 -11.74 47.31 20.50
CA PRO A 75 -11.66 47.34 21.95
C PRO A 75 -10.48 46.47 22.40
N PHE A 76 -9.68 47.00 23.32
CA PHE A 76 -8.64 46.21 23.96
C PHE A 76 -9.31 45.13 24.81
N ILE A 77 -9.15 43.86 24.40
CA ILE A 77 -9.58 42.71 25.18
C ILE A 77 -8.35 42.18 25.90
N GLU A 78 -8.37 42.21 27.23
CA GLU A 78 -7.33 41.57 28.04
C GLU A 78 -7.42 40.06 27.82
N THR A 79 -6.50 39.51 27.01
CA THR A 79 -6.45 38.08 26.73
C THR A 79 -5.96 37.37 28.00
N LYS A 80 -6.83 36.56 28.60
CA LYS A 80 -6.37 35.55 29.56
C LYS A 80 -5.71 34.44 28.74
N SER A 81 -4.38 34.41 28.74
CA SER A 81 -3.60 33.30 28.18
C SER A 81 -4.14 31.98 28.75
N ILE A 82 -4.81 31.21 27.89
CA ILE A 82 -5.11 29.81 28.14
C ILE A 82 -3.86 29.07 27.65
N LEU A 83 -2.93 28.75 28.55
CA LEU A 83 -1.66 28.11 28.15
C LEU A 83 -1.88 26.65 27.74
N SER A 84 -2.03 26.43 26.44
CA SER A 84 -1.51 25.39 25.51
C SER A 84 -2.43 25.32 24.28
N PRO A 85 -1.91 25.00 23.07
CA PRO A 85 -0.80 24.10 22.72
C PRO A 85 0.56 24.79 22.54
N THR A 86 1.62 24.02 22.73
CA THR A 86 3.02 24.43 22.49
C THR A 86 3.48 24.18 21.07
N ASP A 87 2.61 23.61 20.25
CA ASP A 87 2.87 23.29 18.85
C ASP A 87 3.06 24.56 18.04
N PHE A 88 3.55 24.38 16.82
CA PHE A 88 3.99 25.50 16.00
C PHE A 88 2.99 25.79 14.89
N GLY A 89 2.54 27.04 14.85
CA GLY A 89 1.90 27.62 13.69
C GLY A 89 2.92 28.28 12.78
N TYR A 90 2.57 28.38 11.50
CA TYR A 90 3.27 29.14 10.48
C TYR A 90 2.28 30.11 9.85
N ALA A 91 2.72 31.34 9.61
CA ALA A 91 1.88 32.32 8.97
C ALA A 91 2.68 33.18 7.99
N GLN A 92 2.06 33.53 6.88
CA GLN A 92 2.50 34.61 6.01
C GLN A 92 1.71 35.86 6.37
N ASP A 93 2.41 36.94 6.68
CA ASP A 93 1.83 38.29 6.63
C ASP A 93 1.60 38.64 5.15
N ILE A 94 0.40 38.38 4.63
CA ILE A 94 0.02 38.60 3.23
C ILE A 94 -0.33 40.07 2.96
N GLY A 95 -0.56 40.82 4.03
CA GLY A 95 -0.87 42.23 3.99
C GLY A 95 -0.03 43.02 4.98
N TYR A 96 0.74 43.96 4.41
CA TYR A 96 0.67 45.35 4.83
C TYR A 96 1.71 45.89 5.82
N ILE A 97 2.53 45.09 6.51
CA ILE A 97 3.56 45.68 7.40
C ILE A 97 4.95 45.06 7.22
N SER A 98 5.03 43.73 7.12
CA SER A 98 6.31 43.06 7.24
C SER A 98 6.65 42.12 6.09
N ASP A 99 5.64 41.63 5.36
CA ASP A 99 5.77 40.53 4.39
C ASP A 99 6.47 39.29 4.98
N ASN A 100 6.51 39.18 6.31
CA ASN A 100 7.24 38.13 6.98
C ASN A 100 6.49 36.81 6.89
N PHE A 101 7.22 35.78 6.51
CA PHE A 101 6.87 34.41 6.81
C PHE A 101 7.45 34.04 8.19
N VAL A 102 6.58 33.63 9.11
CA VAL A 102 6.92 33.43 10.51
C VAL A 102 6.54 32.04 11.01
N SER A 103 7.22 31.59 12.07
CA SER A 103 6.74 30.53 12.96
C SER A 103 6.47 31.06 14.35
N PHE A 104 5.55 30.44 15.09
CA PHE A 104 5.20 30.85 16.44
C PHE A 104 4.61 29.67 17.22
N PRO A 105 4.78 29.62 18.56
CA PRO A 105 4.01 28.71 19.40
C PRO A 105 2.53 29.11 19.39
N LEU A 106 1.60 28.17 19.21
CA LEU A 106 0.16 28.47 19.11
C LEU A 106 -0.38 29.22 20.33
N ASN A 107 0.13 28.94 21.53
CA ASN A 107 -0.25 29.68 22.74
C ASN A 107 0.39 31.08 22.88
N ASN A 108 1.25 31.50 21.93
CA ASN A 108 1.99 32.76 21.97
C ASN A 108 2.22 33.34 20.57
N PHE A 109 1.13 33.76 19.91
CA PHE A 109 1.20 34.39 18.60
C PHE A 109 2.09 35.65 18.55
N GLY A 110 2.24 36.38 19.66
CA GLY A 110 3.13 37.54 19.72
C GLY A 110 4.62 37.19 19.73
N GLY A 111 4.97 35.95 20.07
CA GLY A 111 6.35 35.42 20.14
C GLY A 111 6.87 34.88 18.82
N GLN A 112 6.57 35.56 17.70
CA GLN A 112 6.92 35.08 16.36
C GLN A 112 8.43 35.08 16.10
N THR A 113 8.90 34.09 15.36
CA THR A 113 10.23 34.03 14.76
C THR A 113 10.10 34.24 13.25
N VAL A 114 10.79 35.26 12.73
CA VAL A 114 10.83 35.52 11.29
C VAL A 114 11.75 34.49 10.61
N ILE A 115 11.20 33.75 9.66
CA ILE A 115 11.92 32.75 8.86
C ILE A 115 12.42 33.37 7.55
N GLY A 116 11.60 34.23 6.93
CA GLY A 116 11.91 34.92 5.69
C GLY A 116 10.90 36.01 5.38
N THR A 117 11.06 36.66 4.24
CA THR A 117 10.14 37.68 3.72
C THR A 117 9.66 37.27 2.33
N ASN A 118 8.36 37.31 2.09
CA ASN A 118 7.74 36.91 0.83
C ASN A 118 6.55 37.82 0.54
N THR A 119 6.56 38.48 -0.62
CA THR A 119 5.51 39.44 -1.04
C THR A 119 4.37 38.77 -1.82
N SER A 120 4.31 37.45 -1.84
CA SER A 120 3.29 36.71 -2.57
C SER A 120 1.98 36.70 -1.79
N ALA A 121 0.86 36.86 -2.49
CA ALA A 121 -0.47 36.73 -1.92
C ALA A 121 -0.87 35.24 -1.85
N PHE A 122 -0.75 34.65 -0.66
CA PHE A 122 -1.26 33.29 -0.40
C PHE A 122 -2.64 33.37 0.23
N TYR A 123 -3.68 32.88 -0.45
CA TYR A 123 -5.05 32.82 0.08
C TYR A 123 -5.43 31.37 0.40
N GLY A 124 -4.53 30.68 1.06
CA GLY A 124 -4.70 29.27 1.38
C GLY A 124 -3.35 28.63 1.62
N MET A 125 -3.17 28.17 2.85
CA MET A 125 -2.00 27.42 3.28
C MET A 125 -2.45 26.24 4.13
N ASP A 126 -1.83 25.08 3.93
CA ASP A 126 -2.06 23.93 4.79
C ASP A 126 -0.86 22.98 4.73
N PHE A 127 -0.63 22.23 5.80
CA PHE A 127 0.35 21.15 5.80
C PHE A 127 -0.19 19.90 5.12
N ASP A 128 0.69 19.12 4.51
CA ASP A 128 0.35 17.78 4.09
C ASP A 128 -0.03 16.90 5.31
N ALA A 129 -0.64 15.75 5.06
CA ALA A 129 -1.12 14.86 6.12
C ALA A 129 -0.01 14.43 7.12
N ALA A 130 1.26 14.44 6.71
CA ALA A 130 2.39 14.13 7.58
C ALA A 130 2.83 15.33 8.46
N GLY A 131 2.34 16.54 8.19
CA GLY A 131 2.77 17.75 8.89
C GLY A 131 4.18 18.22 8.50
N ASP A 132 4.68 17.79 7.33
CA ASP A 132 6.07 17.98 6.90
C ASP A 132 6.21 19.06 5.82
N VAL A 133 5.28 19.08 4.87
CA VAL A 133 5.31 19.97 3.72
C VAL A 133 4.19 20.98 3.81
N LEU A 134 4.55 22.26 3.93
CA LEU A 134 3.61 23.36 3.85
C LEU A 134 3.30 23.70 2.40
N TRP A 135 2.04 23.47 2.01
CA TRP A 135 1.50 23.83 0.71
C TRP A 135 0.84 25.19 0.77
N ALA A 136 0.87 25.91 -0.34
CA ALA A 136 0.23 27.20 -0.49
C ALA A 136 -0.28 27.40 -1.92
N ILE A 137 -1.38 28.15 -2.05
CA ILE A 137 -1.88 28.65 -3.33
C ILE A 137 -1.50 30.12 -3.47
N ASN A 138 -0.70 30.44 -4.49
CA ASN A 138 -0.45 31.83 -4.89
C ASN A 138 -1.59 32.31 -5.78
N ASP A 139 -2.39 33.24 -5.26
CA ASP A 139 -3.59 33.74 -5.94
C ASP A 139 -3.24 34.70 -7.09
N THR A 140 -2.10 35.39 -7.02
CA THR A 140 -1.69 36.29 -8.10
C THR A 140 -1.23 35.55 -9.35
N THR A 141 -0.59 34.39 -9.18
CA THR A 141 -0.03 33.60 -10.28
C THR A 141 -0.80 32.34 -10.61
N ASP A 142 -1.88 32.04 -9.87
CA ASP A 142 -2.64 30.78 -9.96
C ASP A 142 -1.71 29.56 -9.87
N GLN A 143 -0.86 29.49 -8.85
CA GLN A 143 0.10 28.41 -8.68
C GLN A 143 -0.07 27.71 -7.34
N LEU A 144 -0.22 26.38 -7.38
CA LEU A 144 -0.04 25.54 -6.21
C LEU A 144 1.44 25.21 -6.06
N GLY A 145 1.97 25.39 -4.85
CA GLY A 145 3.37 25.15 -4.55
C GLY A 145 3.63 24.92 -3.07
N THR A 146 4.89 24.93 -2.69
CA THR A 146 5.32 24.70 -1.30
C THR A 146 6.14 25.87 -0.76
N ILE A 147 6.04 26.12 0.54
CA ILE A 147 6.83 27.13 1.24
C ILE A 147 7.93 26.44 2.05
N ASN A 148 9.17 26.85 1.86
CA ASN A 148 10.30 26.30 2.59
C ASN A 148 10.34 26.84 4.03
N LEU A 149 10.21 25.96 5.02
CA LEU A 149 10.14 26.33 6.44
C LEU A 149 11.45 26.89 7.02
N THR A 150 12.56 26.85 6.28
CA THR A 150 13.86 27.38 6.73
C THR A 150 14.12 28.81 6.24
N ASN A 151 13.53 29.21 5.11
CA ASN A 151 13.81 30.51 4.50
C ASN A 151 12.59 31.25 3.92
N GLY A 152 11.39 30.68 4.00
CA GLY A 152 10.13 31.30 3.54
C GLY A 152 9.95 31.36 2.02
N ASN A 153 10.84 30.75 1.23
CA ASN A 153 10.72 30.78 -0.22
C ASN A 153 9.59 29.86 -0.71
N PHE A 154 8.72 30.42 -1.55
CA PHE A 154 7.72 29.66 -2.29
C PHE A 154 8.33 29.02 -3.55
N THR A 155 8.03 27.74 -3.75
CA THR A 155 8.39 26.99 -4.95
C THR A 155 7.12 26.49 -5.63
N SER A 156 6.82 27.03 -6.81
CA SER A 156 5.70 26.57 -7.63
C SER A 156 5.89 25.10 -8.02
N VAL A 157 4.84 24.30 -7.86
CA VAL A 157 4.78 22.90 -8.32
C VAL A 157 3.99 22.83 -9.62
N VAL A 158 2.80 23.44 -9.66
CA VAL A 158 1.90 23.35 -10.82
C VAL A 158 0.98 24.58 -10.92
N ALA A 159 0.59 24.93 -12.15
CA ALA A 159 -0.46 25.92 -12.37
C ALA A 159 -1.80 25.35 -11.87
N CYS A 160 -2.49 26.10 -11.01
CA CYS A 160 -3.72 25.70 -10.36
C CYS A 160 -4.71 26.88 -10.37
N PRO A 161 -5.31 27.22 -11.53
CA PRO A 161 -6.29 28.29 -11.60
C PRO A 161 -7.61 27.89 -10.90
N PRO A 162 -8.34 28.87 -10.32
CA PRO A 162 -9.66 28.65 -9.75
C PRO A 162 -10.61 27.93 -10.71
N GLY A 163 -11.29 26.90 -10.19
CA GLY A 163 -12.31 26.19 -10.95
C GLY A 163 -13.52 27.08 -11.27
N GLY A 164 -14.28 26.72 -12.30
CA GLY A 164 -15.60 27.34 -12.57
C GLY A 164 -15.59 28.79 -13.06
N GLY A 165 -14.42 29.37 -13.35
CA GLY A 165 -14.29 30.76 -13.82
C GLY A 165 -14.32 31.80 -12.68
N ALA A 166 -14.13 31.37 -11.44
CA ALA A 166 -13.91 32.28 -10.32
C ALA A 166 -12.65 33.11 -10.53
N SER A 167 -12.65 34.34 -9.99
CA SER A 167 -11.50 35.23 -10.12
C SER A 167 -10.32 34.82 -9.24
N ASN A 168 -10.60 34.27 -8.06
CA ASN A 168 -9.62 34.00 -7.02
C ASN A 168 -9.95 32.70 -6.28
N TRP A 169 -8.92 32.04 -5.75
CA TRP A 169 -9.08 31.10 -4.64
C TRP A 169 -9.27 31.90 -3.34
N THR A 170 -9.89 31.28 -2.34
CA THR A 170 -10.07 31.89 -1.02
C THR A 170 -9.44 31.07 0.08
N GLY A 171 -9.40 29.74 -0.05
CA GLY A 171 -8.77 28.87 0.95
C GLY A 171 -8.31 27.53 0.36
N LEU A 172 -7.34 26.93 1.04
CA LEU A 172 -6.81 25.59 0.79
C LEU A 172 -6.95 24.79 2.09
N ALA A 173 -7.40 23.54 1.99
CA ALA A 173 -7.28 22.58 3.07
C ALA A 173 -6.88 21.21 2.51
N ILE A 174 -5.97 20.51 3.18
CA ILE A 174 -5.54 19.16 2.87
C ILE A 174 -6.16 18.25 3.92
N ASP A 175 -6.94 17.27 3.47
CA ASP A 175 -7.53 16.30 4.39
C ASP A 175 -6.42 15.53 5.11
N PRO A 176 -6.27 15.66 6.44
CA PRO A 176 -5.15 15.06 7.15
C PRO A 176 -5.27 13.53 7.25
N VAL A 177 -6.42 12.95 6.86
CA VAL A 177 -6.63 11.49 6.80
C VAL A 177 -6.33 10.93 5.42
N THR A 178 -6.80 11.61 4.36
CA THR A 178 -6.73 11.07 2.98
C THR A 178 -5.66 11.72 2.11
N GLY A 179 -5.08 12.84 2.54
CA GLY A 179 -4.16 13.67 1.75
C GLY A 179 -4.80 14.33 0.53
N ILE A 180 -6.13 14.42 0.47
CA ILE A 180 -6.84 15.05 -0.65
C ILE A 180 -6.82 16.56 -0.45
N PHE A 181 -6.45 17.28 -1.51
CA PHE A 181 -6.43 18.74 -1.52
C PHE A 181 -7.83 19.25 -1.87
N TYR A 182 -8.33 20.16 -1.04
CA TYR A 182 -9.56 20.89 -1.23
C TYR A 182 -9.24 22.37 -1.40
N GLY A 183 -9.85 22.98 -2.42
CA GLY A 183 -9.80 24.42 -2.64
C GLY A 183 -11.19 25.02 -2.51
N SER A 184 -11.28 26.24 -1.99
CA SER A 184 -12.52 27.01 -1.95
C SER A 184 -12.40 28.27 -2.79
N THR A 185 -13.48 28.63 -3.46
CA THR A 185 -13.74 30.01 -3.90
C THR A 185 -14.74 30.63 -2.91
N ALA A 186 -15.14 31.88 -3.13
CA ALA A 186 -16.18 32.52 -2.33
C ALA A 186 -17.49 31.70 -2.22
N THR A 187 -17.82 30.91 -3.25
CA THR A 187 -19.13 30.26 -3.39
C THR A 187 -19.09 28.75 -3.53
N ASP A 188 -17.95 28.16 -3.87
CA ASP A 188 -17.88 26.77 -4.30
C ASP A 188 -16.68 26.02 -3.71
N LEU A 189 -16.89 24.72 -3.48
CA LEU A 189 -15.86 23.78 -3.04
C LEU A 189 -15.34 22.95 -4.22
N TYR A 190 -14.03 22.73 -4.26
CA TYR A 190 -13.34 21.95 -5.27
C TYR A 190 -12.42 20.90 -4.62
N THR A 191 -12.20 19.79 -5.31
CA THR A 191 -10.97 19.01 -5.11
C THR A 191 -9.89 19.51 -6.07
N ILE A 192 -8.63 19.46 -5.65
CA ILE A 192 -7.47 19.83 -6.45
C ILE A 192 -6.58 18.60 -6.62
N ASN A 193 -6.18 18.30 -7.86
CA ASN A 193 -5.14 17.33 -8.11
C ASN A 193 -3.76 18.02 -7.98
N SER A 194 -3.04 17.77 -6.88
CA SER A 194 -1.77 18.47 -6.58
C SER A 194 -0.64 18.24 -7.59
N THR A 195 -0.73 17.21 -8.44
CA THR A 195 0.25 16.94 -9.50
C THR A 195 -0.03 17.71 -10.78
N THR A 196 -1.30 17.92 -11.12
CA THR A 196 -1.73 18.52 -12.39
C THR A 196 -2.35 19.91 -12.23
N GLY A 197 -2.66 20.31 -11.00
CA GLY A 197 -3.37 21.55 -10.67
C GLY A 197 -4.84 21.57 -11.10
N SER A 198 -5.36 20.45 -11.61
CA SER A 198 -6.76 20.35 -12.07
C SER A 198 -7.73 20.46 -10.90
N ALA A 199 -8.56 21.50 -10.91
CA ALA A 199 -9.67 21.68 -9.98
C ALA A 199 -10.95 20.98 -10.49
N THR A 200 -11.59 20.19 -9.63
CA THR A 200 -12.88 19.53 -9.92
C THR A 200 -13.95 20.05 -8.96
N LEU A 201 -15.03 20.62 -9.51
CA LEU A 201 -16.13 21.15 -8.70
C LEU A 201 -16.81 20.02 -7.91
N ILE A 202 -16.97 20.23 -6.61
CA ILE A 202 -17.80 19.40 -5.73
C ILE A 202 -19.21 19.97 -5.67
N GLY A 203 -19.32 21.27 -5.40
CA GLY A 203 -20.60 21.96 -5.37
C GLY A 203 -20.57 23.26 -4.57
N PRO A 204 -21.69 24.00 -4.57
CA PRO A 204 -21.79 25.30 -3.94
C PRO A 204 -21.94 25.20 -2.41
N PHE A 205 -21.35 26.15 -1.69
CA PHE A 205 -21.55 26.31 -0.25
C PHE A 205 -23.00 26.66 0.10
N GLY A 206 -23.66 27.44 -0.77
CA GLY A 206 -24.96 28.04 -0.45
C GLY A 206 -24.89 29.23 0.51
N THR A 207 -23.68 29.78 0.70
CA THR A 207 -23.40 31.03 1.40
C THR A 207 -22.85 32.07 0.42
N SER A 208 -22.50 33.26 0.91
CA SER A 208 -22.14 34.40 0.07
C SER A 208 -20.64 34.56 -0.16
N LEU A 209 -19.81 34.17 0.82
CA LEU A 209 -18.42 34.59 0.85
C LEU A 209 -17.58 33.75 1.82
N MET A 210 -17.44 32.46 1.49
CA MET A 210 -16.53 31.57 2.18
C MET A 210 -15.10 32.05 1.95
N ILE A 211 -14.38 32.43 3.01
CA ILE A 211 -13.01 32.93 2.91
C ILE A 211 -11.98 31.89 3.29
N ALA A 212 -12.32 30.93 4.15
CA ALA A 212 -11.36 29.93 4.60
C ALA A 212 -12.06 28.59 4.86
N ILE A 213 -11.31 27.51 4.70
CA ILE A 213 -11.75 26.14 4.99
C ILE A 213 -10.66 25.42 5.79
N ALA A 214 -11.05 24.53 6.69
CA ALA A 214 -10.13 23.62 7.38
C ALA A 214 -10.78 22.26 7.59
N ILE A 215 -9.98 21.21 7.69
CA ILE A 215 -10.45 19.84 7.86
C ILE A 215 -9.81 19.26 9.12
N ASN A 216 -10.61 18.77 10.04
CA ASN A 216 -10.09 18.13 11.25
C ASN A 216 -9.70 16.66 11.00
N MET A 217 -9.08 16.05 12.01
CA MET A 217 -8.70 14.63 11.99
C MET A 217 -9.84 13.62 11.83
N ASN A 218 -11.09 14.02 12.03
CA ASN A 218 -12.26 13.19 11.74
C ASN A 218 -12.73 13.31 10.28
N GLY A 219 -11.99 14.05 9.45
CA GLY A 219 -12.35 14.36 8.06
C GLY A 219 -13.52 15.32 7.94
N GLN A 220 -13.91 16.02 9.02
CA GLN A 220 -14.99 17.00 9.00
C GLN A 220 -14.45 18.35 8.54
N MET A 221 -15.09 18.93 7.54
CA MET A 221 -14.71 20.24 7.01
C MET A 221 -15.53 21.34 7.67
N TYR A 222 -14.84 22.42 8.00
CA TYR A 222 -15.41 23.66 8.50
C TYR A 222 -14.95 24.81 7.62
N GLY A 223 -15.69 25.91 7.63
CA GLY A 223 -15.29 27.11 6.93
C GLY A 223 -15.79 28.37 7.59
N HIS A 224 -15.13 29.47 7.27
CA HIS A 224 -15.43 30.81 7.74
C HIS A 224 -15.99 31.63 6.59
N ASP A 225 -17.22 32.11 6.72
CA ASP A 225 -17.85 33.02 5.77
C ASP A 225 -17.87 34.43 6.36
N ILE A 226 -17.18 35.37 5.70
CA ILE A 226 -17.04 36.77 6.14
C ILE A 226 -18.22 37.62 5.70
N GLY A 227 -19.06 37.14 4.76
CA GLY A 227 -20.32 37.78 4.41
C GLY A 227 -21.32 37.75 5.56
N THR A 228 -21.25 36.70 6.37
CA THR A 228 -22.12 36.42 7.51
C THR A 228 -21.40 36.42 8.85
N ASP A 229 -20.09 36.68 8.88
CA ASP A 229 -19.23 36.64 10.07
C ASP A 229 -19.43 35.36 10.90
N SER A 230 -19.47 34.22 10.23
CA SER A 230 -19.94 32.96 10.80
C SER A 230 -19.09 31.76 10.42
N ILE A 231 -19.07 30.79 11.34
CA ILE A 231 -18.48 29.47 11.13
C ILE A 231 -19.56 28.52 10.62
N TYR A 232 -19.19 27.70 9.65
CA TYR A 232 -20.03 26.68 9.03
C TYR A 232 -19.36 25.30 9.12
N SER A 233 -20.19 24.26 9.20
CA SER A 233 -19.78 22.90 8.80
C SER A 233 -20.04 22.73 7.30
N ILE A 234 -19.20 21.96 6.61
CA ILE A 234 -19.28 21.80 5.14
C ILE A 234 -19.33 20.32 4.79
N ASN A 235 -20.30 19.95 3.96
CA ASN A 235 -20.40 18.60 3.43
C ASN A 235 -19.46 18.42 2.23
N LYS A 236 -18.34 17.71 2.42
CA LYS A 236 -17.30 17.48 1.40
C LYS A 236 -17.75 16.74 0.13
N SER A 237 -18.92 16.09 0.12
CA SER A 237 -19.42 15.41 -1.08
C SER A 237 -20.38 16.27 -1.92
N THR A 238 -20.90 17.35 -1.35
CA THR A 238 -21.89 18.23 -2.02
C THR A 238 -21.49 19.69 -2.04
N GLY A 239 -20.48 20.10 -1.26
CA GLY A 239 -20.11 21.49 -1.03
C GLY A 239 -21.01 22.22 -0.05
N SER A 240 -22.21 21.72 0.28
CA SER A 240 -23.21 22.47 1.05
C SER A 240 -22.74 22.79 2.48
N ALA A 241 -22.84 24.07 2.85
CA ALA A 241 -22.47 24.59 4.16
C ALA A 241 -23.70 24.70 5.09
N THR A 242 -23.53 24.36 6.37
CA THR A 242 -24.54 24.47 7.43
C THR A 242 -24.00 25.34 8.57
N LEU A 243 -24.75 26.40 8.92
CA LEU A 243 -24.36 27.38 9.93
C LEU A 243 -24.15 26.73 11.30
N ILE A 244 -23.02 27.03 11.93
CA ILE A 244 -22.73 26.71 13.34
C ILE A 244 -23.03 27.93 14.21
N GLY A 245 -22.49 29.10 13.85
CA GLY A 245 -22.80 30.36 14.53
C GLY A 245 -21.78 31.46 14.27
N LEU A 246 -21.99 32.61 14.90
CA LEU A 246 -21.22 33.84 14.67
C LEU A 246 -19.83 33.74 15.31
N THR A 247 -18.81 34.28 14.63
CA THR A 247 -17.44 34.42 15.17
C THR A 247 -17.38 35.42 16.32
N GLY A 248 -18.25 36.43 16.27
CA GLY A 248 -18.23 37.59 17.18
C GLY A 248 -17.37 38.74 16.67
N TYR A 249 -16.82 38.64 15.45
CA TYR A 249 -15.92 39.61 14.85
C TYR A 249 -16.40 39.96 13.44
N ALA A 250 -16.27 41.23 13.05
CA ALA A 250 -16.58 41.69 11.70
C ALA A 250 -15.36 41.47 10.81
N ALA A 251 -15.25 40.26 10.26
CA ALA A 251 -14.09 39.83 9.51
C ALA A 251 -14.09 40.43 8.10
N ASN A 252 -12.90 40.65 7.55
CA ASN A 252 -12.74 41.23 6.23
C ASN A 252 -11.44 40.73 5.58
N TYR A 253 -11.35 40.80 4.25
CA TYR A 253 -10.16 40.41 3.47
C TYR A 253 -9.75 38.95 3.67
N ALA A 254 -8.61 38.58 3.09
CA ALA A 254 -8.09 37.22 3.14
C ALA A 254 -7.58 36.89 4.55
N GLN A 255 -7.77 35.64 4.95
CA GLN A 255 -7.44 35.15 6.28
C GLN A 255 -7.51 33.63 6.34
N GLY A 256 -6.70 33.04 7.21
CA GLY A 256 -6.62 31.59 7.36
C GLY A 256 -7.42 31.03 8.53
N MET A 257 -7.59 29.71 8.51
CA MET A 257 -7.99 28.89 9.65
C MET A 257 -7.40 27.49 9.46
N ASP A 258 -6.99 26.84 10.54
CA ASP A 258 -6.45 25.50 10.46
C ASP A 258 -6.58 24.74 11.79
N PHE A 259 -6.68 23.42 11.73
CA PHE A 259 -6.76 22.56 12.89
C PHE A 259 -5.37 22.22 13.40
N ASP A 260 -5.20 22.32 14.72
CA ASP A 260 -4.24 21.47 15.41
C ASP A 260 -4.79 20.04 15.38
N ASN A 261 -4.12 19.19 14.61
CA ASN A 261 -4.54 17.81 14.39
C ASN A 261 -4.27 16.91 15.60
N GLU A 262 -3.44 17.33 16.57
CA GLU A 262 -3.12 16.55 17.76
C GLU A 262 -4.21 16.67 18.82
N ASP A 263 -4.77 17.87 19.01
CA ASP A 263 -5.80 18.12 20.02
C ASP A 263 -7.20 18.48 19.47
N GLY A 264 -7.29 18.71 18.15
CA GLY A 264 -8.52 19.02 17.44
C GLY A 264 -9.00 20.46 17.61
N ALA A 265 -8.18 21.36 18.16
CA ALA A 265 -8.50 22.77 18.27
C ALA A 265 -8.42 23.46 16.90
N LEU A 266 -9.49 24.16 16.51
CA LEU A 266 -9.50 25.00 15.32
C LEU A 266 -8.94 26.38 15.65
N TYR A 267 -7.82 26.73 15.03
CA TYR A 267 -7.23 28.06 15.05
C TYR A 267 -7.75 28.90 13.91
N ILE A 268 -7.88 30.20 14.14
CA ILE A 268 -8.34 31.16 13.16
C ILE A 268 -7.50 32.44 13.21
N PHE A 269 -7.18 32.96 12.03
CA PHE A 269 -6.32 34.15 11.82
C PHE A 269 -7.18 35.34 11.39
N LEU A 270 -8.16 35.70 12.21
CA LEU A 270 -9.16 36.70 11.83
C LEU A 270 -8.52 38.04 11.48
N TYR A 271 -8.89 38.57 10.32
CA TYR A 271 -8.56 39.94 9.92
C TYR A 271 -9.81 40.82 9.93
N ILE A 272 -9.71 42.00 10.55
CA ILE A 272 -10.85 42.90 10.80
C ILE A 272 -10.65 44.24 10.08
N GLY A 273 -9.46 44.45 9.49
CA GLY A 273 -9.11 45.62 8.69
C GLY A 273 -8.03 46.49 9.34
N SER A 274 -7.31 47.24 8.50
CA SER A 274 -6.31 48.24 8.90
C SER A 274 -5.19 47.72 9.80
N GLY A 275 -4.71 46.50 9.52
CA GLY A 275 -3.71 45.77 10.30
C GLY A 275 -4.26 45.13 11.57
N ALA A 276 -5.53 45.35 11.91
CA ALA A 276 -6.14 44.82 13.11
C ALA A 276 -6.58 43.37 12.89
N ASN A 277 -6.07 42.47 13.73
CA ASN A 277 -6.34 41.04 13.67
C ASN A 277 -6.67 40.44 15.04
N VAL A 278 -7.20 39.22 15.01
CA VAL A 278 -7.37 38.35 16.16
C VAL A 278 -6.91 36.94 15.79
N PHE A 279 -5.90 36.45 16.49
CA PHE A 279 -5.55 35.03 16.48
C PHE A 279 -6.24 34.35 17.67
N GLY A 280 -6.93 33.24 17.44
CA GLY A 280 -7.69 32.59 18.50
C GLY A 280 -8.19 31.20 18.12
N THR A 281 -8.99 30.61 19.02
CA THR A 281 -9.62 29.30 18.80
C THR A 281 -11.12 29.42 18.60
N VAL A 282 -11.69 28.52 17.81
CA VAL A 282 -13.12 28.50 17.48
C VAL A 282 -13.85 27.48 18.35
N ASN A 283 -14.97 27.89 18.95
CA ASN A 283 -15.91 26.96 19.58
C ASN A 283 -16.83 26.35 18.51
N LEU A 284 -16.58 25.10 18.12
CA LEU A 284 -17.35 24.41 17.06
C LEU A 284 -18.84 24.13 17.38
N THR A 285 -19.31 24.42 18.59
CA THR A 285 -20.74 24.32 18.94
C THR A 285 -21.47 25.65 18.72
N THR A 286 -20.75 26.78 18.81
CA THR A 286 -21.37 28.13 18.82
C THR A 286 -20.82 29.06 17.74
N GLY A 287 -19.70 28.71 17.10
CA GLY A 287 -18.96 29.55 16.17
C GLY A 287 -18.10 30.63 16.82
N ALA A 288 -18.28 30.90 18.12
CA ALA A 288 -17.62 32.01 18.81
C ALA A 288 -16.11 31.81 18.90
N VAL A 289 -15.35 32.87 18.66
CA VAL A 289 -13.89 32.88 18.75
C VAL A 289 -13.43 33.30 20.16
N THR A 290 -12.52 32.52 20.73
CA THR A 290 -11.78 32.84 21.95
C THR A 290 -10.43 33.43 21.59
N PRO A 291 -10.16 34.72 21.85
CA PRO A 291 -8.92 35.36 21.43
C PRO A 291 -7.72 34.88 22.26
N LEU A 292 -6.62 34.56 21.56
CA LEU A 292 -5.30 34.29 22.14
C LEU A 292 -4.35 35.48 21.98
N ALA A 293 -4.45 36.19 20.85
CA ALA A 293 -3.77 37.45 20.62
C ALA A 293 -4.68 38.41 19.85
N THR A 294 -4.51 39.71 20.09
CA THR A 294 -5.29 40.75 19.41
C THR A 294 -4.36 41.85 18.94
N SER A 295 -4.13 41.94 17.63
CA SER A 295 -3.29 42.98 17.01
C SER A 295 -1.86 43.05 17.58
N THR A 296 -1.31 41.90 17.96
CA THR A 296 0.03 41.77 18.52
C THR A 296 0.72 40.50 17.98
N PRO A 297 1.45 40.59 16.85
CA PRO A 297 1.62 41.78 16.00
C PRO A 297 0.38 42.11 15.14
N GLN A 298 0.35 43.33 14.61
CA GLN A 298 -0.59 43.72 13.55
C GLN A 298 -0.16 43.12 12.21
N GLY A 299 -1.12 42.79 11.36
CA GLY A 299 -0.90 42.15 10.06
C GLY A 299 -2.13 41.41 9.56
N GLU A 300 -2.14 41.08 8.27
CA GLU A 300 -3.15 40.23 7.62
C GLU A 300 -2.50 38.86 7.40
N PHE A 301 -2.97 37.84 8.10
CA PHE A 301 -2.26 36.56 8.20
C PHE A 301 -3.04 35.42 7.54
N GLU A 302 -2.38 34.76 6.59
CA GLU A 302 -2.73 33.41 6.16
C GLU A 302 -1.82 32.43 6.90
N GLY A 303 -2.38 31.38 7.51
CA GLY A 303 -1.58 30.52 8.37
C GLY A 303 -2.11 29.11 8.49
N ALA A 304 -1.18 28.22 8.84
CA ALA A 304 -1.39 26.79 9.00
C ALA A 304 -0.69 26.29 10.26
N VAL A 305 -1.19 25.21 10.84
CA VAL A 305 -0.67 24.58 12.05
C VAL A 305 0.18 23.37 11.66
N LYS A 306 1.46 23.36 12.08
CA LYS A 306 2.38 22.23 11.82
C LYS A 306 2.19 21.14 12.85
N THR A 307 1.07 20.46 12.73
CA THR A 307 0.80 19.22 13.45
C THR A 307 0.69 18.12 12.41
N ALA A 308 1.37 17.00 12.64
CA ALA A 308 1.08 15.84 11.83
C ALA A 308 -0.42 15.57 11.95
N GLY A 309 -1.05 15.16 10.85
CA GLY A 309 -2.29 14.42 11.01
C GLY A 309 -2.05 13.23 11.94
N MET A 310 -3.06 12.40 12.18
CA MET A 310 -2.71 11.00 12.36
C MET A 310 -1.85 10.67 11.15
N GLU A 311 -0.57 10.37 11.36
CA GLU A 311 0.01 9.33 10.54
C GLU A 311 -1.07 8.25 10.65
N LEU A 312 -1.68 7.91 9.52
CA LEU A 312 -1.84 6.51 9.28
C LEU A 312 -0.42 5.99 9.44
N GLU A 313 -0.03 5.72 10.70
CA GLU A 313 0.78 4.59 11.02
C GLU A 313 0.14 3.59 10.08
N LYS A 314 0.93 3.04 9.19
CA LYS A 314 0.56 1.74 8.70
C LYS A 314 0.55 0.79 9.93
N SER A 315 -0.23 1.03 10.99
CA SER A 315 -1.52 0.37 11.05
C SER A 315 -2.08 0.28 9.62
N TYR A 316 -1.55 -0.71 8.91
CA TYR A 316 -2.45 -1.70 8.44
C TYR A 316 -3.50 -1.84 9.58
N LEU A 317 -4.66 -1.16 9.46
CA LEU A 317 -5.89 -1.94 9.40
C LEU A 317 -5.42 -3.14 8.61
N PRO A 318 -5.23 -4.33 9.25
CA PRO A 318 -4.73 -5.49 8.53
C PRO A 318 -5.50 -5.41 7.26
N LEU A 319 -4.78 -5.20 6.16
CA LEU A 319 -5.34 -4.88 4.86
C LEU A 319 -6.69 -5.61 4.89
N ILE A 320 -7.82 -4.95 4.64
CA ILE A 320 -8.85 -5.77 4.02
C ILE A 320 -8.25 -6.11 2.63
N MET A 321 -7.14 -6.88 2.58
CA MET A 321 -7.09 -8.22 2.03
C MET A 321 -8.51 -8.67 2.24
N ASP A 322 -9.28 -8.47 1.18
CA ASP A 322 -10.50 -9.20 0.93
C ASP A 322 -10.47 -10.44 1.82
N PRO A 323 -11.29 -10.49 2.90
CA PRO A 323 -11.04 -11.40 4.01
C PRO A 323 -10.83 -12.76 3.40
N TYR A 324 -9.60 -13.30 3.52
CA TYR A 324 -9.10 -14.45 2.75
C TYR A 324 -10.28 -15.30 2.32
N GLN A 325 -10.72 -15.26 1.06
CA GLN A 325 -11.92 -16.03 0.75
C GLN A 325 -11.57 -17.51 0.89
N MET A 326 -12.54 -18.34 1.31
CA MET A 326 -12.30 -19.78 1.39
C MET A 326 -11.78 -20.25 0.03
N PRO A 327 -10.55 -20.81 -0.05
CA PRO A 327 -10.00 -21.22 -1.33
C PRO A 327 -10.96 -22.17 -2.04
N ALA A 328 -11.00 -22.10 -3.36
CA ALA A 328 -11.73 -23.11 -4.13
C ALA A 328 -11.20 -24.51 -3.75
N THR A 329 -12.07 -25.52 -3.77
CA THR A 329 -11.60 -26.89 -3.60
C THR A 329 -10.82 -27.28 -4.87
N PRO A 330 -9.53 -27.65 -4.76
CA PRO A 330 -8.77 -28.09 -5.92
C PRO A 330 -9.36 -29.39 -6.50
N VAL A 331 -9.17 -29.60 -7.80
CA VAL A 331 -9.49 -30.85 -8.48
C VAL A 331 -8.18 -31.58 -8.71
N LEU A 332 -8.11 -32.83 -8.24
CA LEU A 332 -6.98 -33.70 -8.46
C LEU A 332 -7.09 -34.29 -9.87
N GLU A 333 -6.01 -34.23 -10.65
CA GLU A 333 -5.98 -34.77 -12.01
C GLU A 333 -5.83 -36.30 -12.01
N ASP A 334 -6.34 -36.96 -13.04
CA ASP A 334 -6.22 -38.40 -13.23
C ASP A 334 -4.74 -38.83 -13.18
N ILE A 335 -4.41 -39.77 -12.29
CA ILE A 335 -3.05 -40.30 -12.17
C ILE A 335 -2.88 -41.46 -13.16
N ASN A 336 -2.14 -41.22 -14.24
CA ASN A 336 -1.72 -42.28 -15.16
C ASN A 336 -0.24 -42.61 -14.98
N ASN A 337 0.05 -43.52 -14.05
CA ASN A 337 1.40 -43.99 -13.78
C ASN A 337 1.81 -45.20 -14.63
N GLY A 338 0.94 -45.73 -15.50
CA GLY A 338 1.24 -46.92 -16.31
C GLY A 338 1.70 -48.14 -15.50
N GLY A 339 1.39 -48.20 -14.20
CA GLY A 339 1.88 -49.22 -13.28
C GLY A 339 3.23 -48.91 -12.61
N PHE A 340 3.96 -47.88 -13.05
CA PHE A 340 5.28 -47.54 -12.51
C PHE A 340 5.20 -46.90 -11.13
N GLY A 341 6.25 -47.11 -10.32
CA GLY A 341 6.37 -46.54 -8.98
C GLY A 341 6.61 -45.03 -8.98
N GLY A 342 7.27 -44.51 -10.02
CA GLY A 342 7.50 -43.07 -10.20
C GLY A 342 6.38 -42.41 -11.00
N TYR A 343 5.72 -41.42 -10.43
CA TYR A 343 4.64 -40.66 -11.08
C TYR A 343 4.47 -39.27 -10.48
N THR A 344 3.87 -38.38 -11.28
CA THR A 344 3.48 -37.04 -10.84
C THR A 344 2.04 -37.04 -10.37
N VAL A 345 1.78 -36.43 -9.22
CA VAL A 345 0.43 -36.12 -8.75
C VAL A 345 0.23 -34.62 -8.94
N ALA A 346 -0.78 -34.22 -9.73
CA ALA A 346 -1.06 -32.83 -10.08
C ALA A 346 -2.51 -32.45 -9.77
N TRP A 347 -2.76 -31.17 -9.52
CA TRP A 347 -4.08 -30.63 -9.23
C TRP A 347 -4.26 -29.22 -9.77
N SER A 348 -5.53 -28.81 -9.92
CA SER A 348 -5.87 -27.46 -10.38
C SER A 348 -5.44 -26.38 -9.40
N GLU A 349 -5.01 -25.23 -9.91
CA GLU A 349 -4.87 -24.02 -9.10
C GLU A 349 -6.21 -23.62 -8.47
N SER A 350 -6.18 -23.20 -7.21
CA SER A 350 -7.33 -22.70 -6.45
C SER A 350 -7.16 -21.21 -6.19
N SER A 351 -8.20 -20.42 -6.48
CA SER A 351 -8.21 -18.99 -6.14
C SER A 351 -7.98 -18.79 -4.64
N GLU A 352 -7.26 -17.74 -4.26
CA GLU A 352 -6.94 -17.40 -2.87
C GLU A 352 -6.07 -18.42 -2.11
N ALA A 353 -5.57 -19.47 -2.76
CA ALA A 353 -4.69 -20.46 -2.13
C ALA A 353 -3.25 -19.93 -2.02
N THR A 354 -2.65 -20.05 -0.85
CA THR A 354 -1.21 -19.79 -0.64
C THR A 354 -0.40 -21.07 -0.45
N ALA A 355 -1.06 -22.19 -0.17
CA ALA A 355 -0.44 -23.51 -0.05
C ALA A 355 -1.47 -24.63 -0.28
N TYR A 356 -0.97 -25.81 -0.63
CA TYR A 356 -1.72 -27.05 -0.77
C TYR A 356 -1.17 -28.11 0.18
N THR A 357 -2.05 -28.97 0.68
CA THR A 357 -1.66 -30.19 1.41
C THR A 357 -2.17 -31.40 0.66
N LEU A 358 -1.26 -32.25 0.17
CA LEU A 358 -1.60 -33.53 -0.43
C LEU A 358 -1.52 -34.61 0.65
N GLN A 359 -2.61 -35.36 0.82
CA GLN A 359 -2.63 -36.57 1.62
C GLN A 359 -2.57 -37.81 0.74
N GLU A 360 -1.90 -38.82 1.27
CA GLU A 360 -1.81 -40.18 0.74
C GLU A 360 -2.34 -41.15 1.79
N ASP A 361 -3.06 -42.18 1.37
CA ASP A 361 -3.39 -43.33 2.20
C ASP A 361 -3.43 -44.63 1.37
N ASP A 362 -3.37 -45.78 2.05
CA ASP A 362 -3.49 -47.11 1.44
C ASP A 362 -4.95 -47.57 1.26
N ASN A 363 -5.90 -46.75 1.72
CA ASN A 363 -7.32 -47.01 1.71
C ASN A 363 -8.11 -45.78 1.26
N ILE A 364 -9.16 -46.00 0.47
CA ILE A 364 -10.01 -44.93 -0.07
C ILE A 364 -10.73 -44.10 1.01
N GLY A 365 -10.83 -44.63 2.23
CA GLY A 365 -11.47 -43.96 3.36
C GLY A 365 -10.60 -42.91 4.05
N PHE A 366 -9.31 -42.84 3.72
CA PHE A 366 -8.32 -42.00 4.41
C PHE A 366 -8.35 -42.20 5.93
N THR A 367 -8.35 -43.45 6.41
CA THR A 367 -8.38 -43.80 7.84
C THR A 367 -7.04 -43.64 8.57
N SER A 368 -5.93 -43.62 7.84
CA SER A 368 -4.55 -43.49 8.34
C SER A 368 -3.66 -42.63 7.42
N PRO A 369 -4.10 -41.43 7.01
CA PRO A 369 -3.44 -40.69 5.95
C PRO A 369 -2.11 -40.10 6.42
N ILE A 370 -1.14 -40.06 5.51
CA ILE A 370 0.11 -39.33 5.66
C ILE A 370 0.12 -38.09 4.76
N THR A 371 0.86 -37.06 5.13
CA THR A 371 1.07 -35.88 4.27
C THR A 371 2.18 -36.18 3.26
N ALA A 372 1.83 -36.31 1.98
CA ALA A 372 2.76 -36.54 0.89
C ALA A 372 3.41 -35.25 0.38
N TYR A 373 2.72 -34.11 0.50
CA TYR A 373 3.25 -32.79 0.11
C TYR A 373 2.61 -31.66 0.91
N THR A 374 3.40 -30.61 1.17
CA THR A 374 2.92 -29.31 1.64
C THR A 374 3.75 -28.21 1.00
N GLY A 375 3.10 -27.26 0.32
CA GLY A 375 3.79 -26.18 -0.37
C GLY A 375 2.89 -25.44 -1.35
N LYS A 376 3.46 -24.57 -2.16
CA LYS A 376 2.72 -23.68 -3.07
C LYS A 376 2.48 -24.26 -4.47
N ASP A 377 3.22 -25.31 -4.82
CA ASP A 377 3.19 -25.89 -6.16
C ASP A 377 1.91 -26.68 -6.35
N THR A 378 1.51 -26.87 -7.61
CA THR A 378 0.31 -27.62 -8.00
C THR A 378 0.60 -29.05 -8.46
N SER A 379 1.82 -29.51 -8.24
CA SER A 379 2.21 -30.89 -8.50
C SER A 379 3.37 -31.34 -7.63
N VAL A 380 3.50 -32.65 -7.45
CA VAL A 380 4.63 -33.30 -6.79
C VAL A 380 4.96 -34.61 -7.46
N ASP A 381 6.26 -34.86 -7.66
CA ASP A 381 6.75 -36.17 -8.13
C ASP A 381 6.93 -37.12 -6.94
N LEU A 382 6.29 -38.28 -7.03
CA LEU A 382 6.32 -39.32 -6.01
C LEU A 382 6.98 -40.58 -6.57
N ASN A 383 7.57 -41.36 -5.67
CA ASN A 383 8.03 -42.71 -5.95
C ASN A 383 7.49 -43.64 -4.87
N ARG A 384 6.77 -44.69 -5.27
CA ARG A 384 6.13 -45.65 -4.38
C ARG A 384 6.45 -47.08 -4.77
N SER A 385 6.48 -47.95 -3.76
CA SER A 385 6.56 -49.40 -3.94
C SER A 385 5.23 -49.98 -4.44
N LEU A 386 5.19 -51.29 -4.69
CA LEU A 386 3.96 -51.99 -5.05
C LEU A 386 2.82 -51.69 -4.07
N GLY A 387 1.66 -51.35 -4.61
CA GLY A 387 0.50 -50.99 -3.79
C GLY A 387 -0.51 -50.13 -4.55
N THR A 388 -1.64 -49.88 -3.89
CA THR A 388 -2.61 -48.86 -4.34
C THR A 388 -2.55 -47.71 -3.35
N TYR A 389 -2.37 -46.51 -3.86
CA TYR A 389 -2.24 -45.29 -3.09
C TYR A 389 -3.36 -44.34 -3.47
N TYR A 390 -4.11 -43.86 -2.50
CA TYR A 390 -5.21 -42.93 -2.68
C TYR A 390 -4.75 -41.54 -2.28
N TYR A 391 -5.04 -40.56 -3.14
CA TYR A 391 -4.62 -39.18 -2.98
C TYR A 391 -5.82 -38.25 -2.88
N ARG A 392 -5.69 -37.23 -2.02
CA ARG A 392 -6.60 -36.09 -1.97
C ARG A 392 -5.81 -34.84 -1.59
N VAL A 393 -6.20 -33.71 -2.15
CA VAL A 393 -5.53 -32.43 -1.89
C VAL A 393 -6.56 -31.40 -1.43
N ASN A 394 -6.15 -30.54 -0.51
CA ASN A 394 -6.91 -29.33 -0.19
C ASN A 394 -6.03 -28.11 -0.39
N ALA A 395 -6.68 -26.97 -0.61
CA ALA A 395 -6.04 -25.67 -0.72
C ALA A 395 -6.20 -24.92 0.60
N SER A 396 -5.21 -24.14 0.96
CA SER A 396 -5.21 -23.37 2.20
C SER A 396 -4.64 -21.98 1.98
N ASN A 397 -5.16 -21.06 2.77
CA ASN A 397 -4.53 -19.78 3.05
C ASN A 397 -4.43 -19.62 4.58
N PRO A 398 -3.86 -18.53 5.09
CA PRO A 398 -3.68 -18.35 6.54
C PRO A 398 -4.95 -18.50 7.40
N GLU A 399 -6.14 -18.28 6.83
CA GLU A 399 -7.41 -18.27 7.57
C GLU A 399 -8.31 -19.49 7.27
N TYR A 400 -8.27 -20.01 6.04
CA TYR A 400 -9.18 -21.05 5.58
C TYR A 400 -8.45 -22.20 4.91
N THR A 401 -9.03 -23.38 5.07
CA THR A 401 -8.69 -24.58 4.30
C THR A 401 -9.95 -25.04 3.58
N SER A 402 -9.84 -25.31 2.29
CA SER A 402 -10.94 -25.79 1.47
C SER A 402 -11.32 -27.23 1.81
N GLY A 403 -12.39 -27.73 1.18
CA GLY A 403 -12.70 -29.15 1.19
C GLY A 403 -11.58 -29.97 0.52
N TRP A 404 -11.60 -31.28 0.74
CA TRP A 404 -10.76 -32.20 -0.03
C TRP A 404 -11.27 -32.30 -1.47
N SER A 405 -10.34 -32.43 -2.42
CA SER A 405 -10.60 -32.76 -3.83
C SER A 405 -11.36 -34.08 -4.02
N ASN A 406 -11.67 -34.42 -5.28
CA ASN A 406 -11.87 -35.82 -5.67
C ASN A 406 -10.68 -36.68 -5.22
N ILE A 407 -10.95 -37.98 -5.04
CA ILE A 407 -9.92 -38.96 -4.71
C ILE A 407 -9.46 -39.60 -6.01
N GLU A 408 -8.16 -39.53 -6.28
CA GLU A 408 -7.53 -40.30 -7.35
C GLU A 408 -6.61 -41.36 -6.76
N SER A 409 -6.41 -42.45 -7.48
CA SER A 409 -5.55 -43.54 -7.04
C SER A 409 -4.42 -43.80 -8.03
N ALA A 410 -3.21 -44.00 -7.51
CA ALA A 410 -2.12 -44.58 -8.27
C ALA A 410 -2.02 -46.06 -7.92
N VAL A 411 -2.01 -46.92 -8.95
CA VAL A 411 -1.76 -48.36 -8.76
C VAL A 411 -0.34 -48.64 -9.21
N VAL A 412 0.55 -48.83 -8.25
CA VAL A 412 1.91 -49.28 -8.55
C VAL A 412 1.86 -50.79 -8.64
N THR A 413 1.90 -51.26 -9.87
CA THR A 413 2.09 -52.67 -10.17
C THR A 413 3.57 -52.93 -10.35
N ILE A 414 3.95 -54.20 -10.46
CA ILE A 414 5.29 -54.49 -10.91
C ILE A 414 5.44 -54.04 -12.36
N GLU A 415 6.63 -53.57 -12.73
CA GLU A 415 6.97 -53.49 -14.16
C GLU A 415 6.72 -54.88 -14.77
N SER A 416 6.01 -54.93 -15.91
CA SER A 416 5.72 -56.21 -16.58
C SER A 416 6.97 -57.08 -16.65
N PRO A 417 6.94 -58.31 -16.10
CA PRO A 417 8.07 -59.23 -16.16
C PRO A 417 8.54 -59.40 -17.60
N HIS A 418 9.85 -59.36 -17.81
CA HIS A 418 10.41 -59.55 -19.13
C HIS A 418 9.95 -60.88 -19.75
N ILE A 419 9.45 -60.81 -20.98
CA ILE A 419 9.13 -61.98 -21.79
C ILE A 419 10.42 -62.76 -22.06
N GLY A 420 10.38 -64.07 -21.85
CA GLY A 420 11.50 -64.97 -22.16
C GLY A 420 11.82 -65.92 -21.01
N ASN A 421 13.07 -66.36 -20.98
CA ASN A 421 13.52 -67.40 -20.05
C ASN A 421 13.91 -66.80 -18.71
N TRP A 422 13.54 -67.50 -17.64
CA TRP A 422 13.89 -67.18 -16.28
C TRP A 422 14.54 -68.41 -15.65
N THR A 423 15.61 -68.21 -14.90
CA THR A 423 16.29 -69.31 -14.20
C THR A 423 16.76 -68.89 -12.82
N GLY A 424 16.82 -69.84 -11.89
CA GLY A 424 17.45 -69.60 -10.60
C GLY A 424 17.48 -70.83 -9.72
N SER A 425 17.45 -70.62 -8.41
CA SER A 425 17.80 -71.63 -7.43
C SER A 425 16.62 -72.03 -6.55
N VAL A 426 16.62 -73.28 -6.12
CA VAL A 426 15.65 -73.84 -5.16
C VAL A 426 16.36 -74.17 -3.86
N SER A 427 15.75 -73.87 -2.71
CA SER A 427 16.28 -74.20 -1.39
C SER A 427 16.55 -75.71 -1.28
N GLY A 428 17.82 -76.10 -1.25
CA GLY A 428 18.22 -77.50 -1.42
C GLY A 428 19.23 -77.80 -2.52
N GLY A 429 19.62 -76.80 -3.31
CA GLY A 429 20.76 -76.88 -4.22
C GLY A 429 20.44 -77.27 -5.66
N ASN A 430 19.22 -77.02 -6.15
CA ASN A 430 18.85 -77.25 -7.56
C ASN A 430 18.29 -75.99 -8.20
N THR A 431 17.53 -76.16 -9.29
CA THR A 431 17.12 -75.10 -10.20
C THR A 431 15.61 -74.97 -10.36
N ILE A 432 15.18 -73.75 -10.68
CA ILE A 432 13.87 -73.44 -11.25
C ILE A 432 14.09 -72.81 -12.63
N ASN A 433 13.27 -73.16 -13.61
CA ASN A 433 13.22 -72.50 -14.91
C ASN A 433 11.77 -72.13 -15.24
N MET A 434 11.54 -70.94 -15.78
CA MET A 434 10.23 -70.47 -16.19
C MET A 434 10.31 -69.79 -17.55
N VAL A 435 9.21 -69.77 -18.30
CA VAL A 435 9.10 -69.02 -19.57
C VAL A 435 7.93 -68.06 -19.47
N VAL A 436 8.22 -66.76 -19.37
CA VAL A 436 7.21 -65.70 -19.32
C VAL A 436 6.82 -65.29 -20.73
N ILE A 437 5.51 -65.19 -21.00
CA ILE A 437 4.93 -64.88 -22.30
C ILE A 437 3.85 -63.78 -22.18
N ASN A 438 3.19 -63.48 -23.31
CA ASN A 438 2.01 -62.61 -23.40
C ASN A 438 2.15 -61.24 -22.70
N GLY A 439 3.24 -60.51 -22.96
CA GLY A 439 3.43 -59.18 -22.38
C GLY A 439 3.75 -59.19 -20.87
N GLY A 440 4.23 -60.31 -20.33
CA GLY A 440 4.51 -60.43 -18.90
C GLY A 440 3.29 -60.83 -18.05
N THR A 441 2.22 -61.31 -18.67
CA THR A 441 0.95 -61.65 -17.97
C THR A 441 0.72 -63.15 -17.79
N MET A 442 1.55 -64.00 -18.40
CA MET A 442 1.41 -65.47 -18.29
C MET A 442 2.77 -66.17 -18.28
N ILE A 443 2.83 -67.34 -17.65
CA ILE A 443 3.99 -68.25 -17.67
C ILE A 443 3.58 -69.50 -18.45
N ASP A 444 4.25 -69.76 -19.58
CA ASP A 444 3.99 -70.90 -20.47
C ASP A 444 4.36 -72.24 -19.77
N THR A 445 5.54 -72.27 -19.15
CA THR A 445 6.05 -73.45 -18.46
C THR A 445 6.81 -73.07 -17.21
N ILE A 446 6.60 -73.81 -16.12
CA ILE A 446 7.45 -73.78 -14.92
C ILE A 446 8.03 -75.17 -14.70
N ALA A 447 9.35 -75.26 -14.62
CA ALA A 447 10.10 -76.50 -14.34
C ALA A 447 10.89 -76.32 -13.05
N ILE A 448 10.45 -76.96 -11.97
CA ILE A 448 11.15 -76.95 -10.67
C ILE A 448 11.85 -78.29 -10.42
N ASN A 449 13.17 -78.26 -10.28
CA ASN A 449 13.97 -79.43 -9.97
C ASN A 449 14.15 -79.55 -8.44
N VAL A 450 13.76 -80.70 -7.89
CA VAL A 450 13.80 -80.97 -6.45
C VAL A 450 14.73 -82.15 -6.17
N ASN A 451 15.57 -82.01 -5.15
CA ASN A 451 16.55 -83.01 -4.75
C ASN A 451 15.99 -83.83 -3.58
N TRP A 452 16.01 -85.14 -3.73
CA TRP A 452 15.53 -86.10 -2.76
C TRP A 452 16.64 -87.04 -2.28
N SER A 453 17.92 -86.69 -2.50
CA SER A 453 19.08 -87.55 -2.21
C SER A 453 19.16 -88.01 -0.75
N GLY A 454 18.59 -87.26 0.19
CA GLY A 454 18.49 -87.64 1.60
C GLY A 454 17.32 -88.58 1.96
N THR A 455 16.31 -88.76 1.08
CA THR A 455 15.09 -89.53 1.38
C THR A 455 14.85 -90.66 0.37
N CYS A 456 14.84 -90.36 -0.93
CA CYS A 456 14.58 -91.34 -2.00
C CYS A 456 15.79 -91.52 -2.95
N GLY A 457 16.91 -90.82 -2.73
CA GLY A 457 18.14 -91.00 -3.51
C GLY A 457 18.11 -90.46 -4.95
N VAL A 458 17.07 -89.71 -5.33
CA VAL A 458 16.83 -89.23 -6.71
C VAL A 458 16.70 -87.71 -6.77
N THR A 459 16.77 -87.13 -7.97
CA THR A 459 16.26 -85.79 -8.28
C THR A 459 15.06 -85.94 -9.21
N SER A 460 14.08 -85.04 -9.09
CA SER A 460 12.91 -85.03 -9.98
C SER A 460 12.58 -83.61 -10.41
N THR A 461 12.16 -83.44 -11.66
CA THR A 461 11.61 -82.17 -12.14
C THR A 461 10.10 -82.28 -12.21
N ILE A 462 9.41 -81.32 -11.60
CA ILE A 462 7.96 -81.15 -11.74
C ILE A 462 7.75 -80.06 -12.78
N TYR A 463 6.91 -80.36 -13.77
CA TYR A 463 6.53 -79.42 -14.81
C TYR A 463 5.09 -78.97 -14.60
N TYR A 464 4.90 -77.66 -14.55
CA TYR A 464 3.61 -77.01 -14.62
C TYR A 464 3.48 -76.47 -16.04
N TYR A 465 2.47 -76.94 -16.74
CA TYR A 465 2.13 -76.56 -18.12
C TYR A 465 0.77 -75.85 -18.10
N TYR A 466 0.41 -75.22 -19.21
CA TYR A 466 -0.89 -74.55 -19.43
C TYR A 466 -0.98 -73.13 -18.85
N ASP A 467 -0.18 -72.21 -19.40
CA ASP A 467 -0.35 -70.75 -19.29
C ASP A 467 -0.80 -70.26 -17.89
N VAL A 468 0.11 -70.33 -16.91
CA VAL A 468 -0.15 -69.86 -15.54
C VAL A 468 -0.29 -68.34 -15.57
N SER A 469 -1.47 -67.84 -15.21
CA SER A 469 -1.74 -66.40 -15.20
C SER A 469 -0.95 -65.68 -14.10
N ILE A 470 -0.33 -64.56 -14.46
CA ILE A 470 0.31 -63.61 -13.55
C ILE A 470 -0.70 -62.51 -13.28
N ASN A 471 -1.04 -62.27 -12.02
CA ASN A 471 -1.98 -61.22 -11.66
C ASN A 471 -1.31 -59.83 -11.71
N ASN A 472 -2.11 -58.78 -11.51
CA ASN A 472 -1.64 -57.40 -11.61
C ASN A 472 -0.60 -57.00 -10.53
N VAL A 473 -0.37 -57.81 -9.50
CA VAL A 473 0.69 -57.59 -8.51
C VAL A 473 1.91 -58.47 -8.74
N GLY A 474 1.97 -59.19 -9.87
CA GLY A 474 3.10 -60.07 -10.21
C GLY A 474 3.03 -61.45 -9.55
N HIS A 475 1.92 -61.81 -8.92
CA HIS A 475 1.77 -63.12 -8.26
C HIS A 475 1.27 -64.19 -9.22
N PHE A 476 1.75 -65.41 -9.04
CA PHE A 476 1.23 -66.61 -9.69
C PHE A 476 1.22 -67.80 -8.73
N SER A 477 0.35 -68.76 -9.00
CA SER A 477 0.34 -70.04 -8.32
C SER A 477 -0.24 -71.12 -9.21
N ASP A 478 0.27 -72.35 -9.08
CA ASP A 478 -0.27 -73.50 -9.79
C ASP A 478 -0.15 -74.78 -8.95
N SER A 479 -0.97 -75.78 -9.29
CA SER A 479 -1.01 -77.09 -8.64
C SER A 479 -0.93 -78.20 -9.68
N HIS A 480 -0.08 -79.18 -9.40
CA HIS A 480 0.13 -80.35 -10.25
C HIS A 480 -0.73 -81.52 -9.74
N LEU A 481 -1.17 -82.41 -10.65
CA LEU A 481 -2.00 -83.58 -10.33
C LEU A 481 -1.38 -84.53 -9.30
N SER A 482 -0.05 -84.49 -9.11
CA SER A 482 0.65 -85.24 -8.06
C SER A 482 0.42 -84.72 -6.64
N GLY A 483 -0.30 -83.60 -6.47
CA GLY A 483 -0.44 -82.89 -5.19
C GLY A 483 0.70 -81.91 -4.90
N SER A 484 1.61 -81.69 -5.85
CA SER A 484 2.63 -80.64 -5.75
C SER A 484 2.01 -79.27 -6.06
N SER A 485 2.52 -78.20 -5.46
CA SER A 485 2.13 -76.83 -5.76
C SER A 485 3.34 -75.91 -5.82
N ILE A 486 3.21 -74.82 -6.57
CA ILE A 486 4.17 -73.74 -6.64
C ILE A 486 3.44 -72.40 -6.57
N SER A 487 4.07 -71.43 -5.93
CA SER A 487 3.59 -70.07 -5.86
C SER A 487 4.77 -69.12 -5.81
N GLY A 488 4.64 -67.94 -6.39
CA GLY A 488 5.64 -66.90 -6.23
C GLY A 488 5.20 -65.57 -6.81
N ASP A 489 6.11 -64.62 -6.64
CA ASP A 489 5.94 -63.23 -6.94
C ASP A 489 7.11 -62.78 -7.80
N PHE A 490 6.80 -62.10 -8.91
CA PHE A 490 7.79 -61.23 -9.53
C PHE A 490 8.04 -60.07 -8.56
N THR A 491 9.30 -59.75 -8.30
CA THR A 491 9.72 -58.65 -7.41
C THR A 491 10.29 -57.46 -8.17
N THR A 492 10.80 -57.69 -9.38
CA THR A 492 11.06 -56.66 -10.40
C THR A 492 10.74 -57.22 -11.80
N SER A 493 10.89 -56.41 -12.86
CA SER A 493 10.83 -56.90 -14.25
C SER A 493 11.85 -58.00 -14.56
N THR A 494 12.87 -58.20 -13.72
CA THR A 494 13.98 -59.17 -13.92
C THR A 494 14.23 -60.12 -12.75
N THR A 495 13.48 -60.03 -11.65
CA THR A 495 13.66 -60.88 -10.45
C THR A 495 12.32 -61.43 -9.94
N ALA A 496 12.32 -62.67 -9.46
CA ALA A 496 11.17 -63.35 -8.88
C ALA A 496 11.60 -64.29 -7.76
N ASP A 497 10.72 -64.54 -6.81
CA ASP A 497 10.92 -65.54 -5.77
C ASP A 497 9.59 -66.14 -5.30
N GLY A 498 9.66 -67.21 -4.53
CA GLY A 498 8.44 -67.85 -4.07
C GLY A 498 8.67 -69.10 -3.25
N THR A 499 7.61 -69.88 -3.12
CA THR A 499 7.58 -71.13 -2.37
C THR A 499 7.10 -72.29 -3.24
N PHE A 500 7.45 -73.50 -2.83
CA PHE A 500 6.93 -74.71 -3.44
C PHE A 500 6.62 -75.76 -2.38
N TYR A 501 5.70 -76.65 -2.72
CA TYR A 501 5.45 -77.91 -2.05
C TYR A 501 5.51 -79.01 -3.10
N ALA A 502 6.46 -79.93 -2.97
CA ALA A 502 6.66 -81.02 -3.89
C ALA A 502 6.28 -82.35 -3.23
N VAL A 503 5.58 -83.19 -3.98
CA VAL A 503 5.27 -84.56 -3.63
C VAL A 503 5.96 -85.48 -4.64
N LEU A 504 6.69 -86.46 -4.13
CA LEU A 504 7.28 -87.56 -4.89
C LEU A 504 6.62 -88.86 -4.47
N ASP A 505 6.13 -89.64 -5.43
CA ASP A 505 5.75 -91.03 -5.24
C ASP A 505 6.24 -91.85 -6.43
N THR A 506 7.20 -92.75 -6.19
CA THR A 506 7.75 -93.65 -7.21
C THR A 506 7.14 -95.05 -7.15
N GLY A 507 6.15 -95.28 -6.28
CA GLY A 507 5.59 -96.59 -5.95
C GLY A 507 6.45 -97.42 -5.00
N ILE A 508 7.73 -97.09 -4.85
CA ILE A 508 8.67 -97.71 -3.88
C ILE A 508 9.20 -96.74 -2.84
N CYS A 509 9.02 -95.43 -3.04
CA CYS A 509 9.37 -94.38 -2.10
C CYS A 509 8.40 -93.20 -2.25
N SER A 510 7.90 -92.69 -1.13
CA SER A 510 7.05 -91.51 -1.09
C SER A 510 7.67 -90.46 -0.17
N ALA A 511 7.78 -89.23 -0.63
CA ALA A 511 8.39 -88.13 0.12
C ALA A 511 7.74 -86.79 -0.22
N THR A 512 7.77 -85.86 0.73
CA THR A 512 7.27 -84.49 0.53
C THR A 512 8.35 -83.50 0.93
N ARG A 513 8.43 -82.38 0.21
CA ARG A 513 9.39 -81.31 0.50
C ARG A 513 8.78 -79.95 0.20
N SER A 514 8.88 -79.04 1.16
CA SER A 514 8.61 -77.63 0.93
C SER A 514 9.91 -76.83 0.94
N GLY A 515 9.87 -75.64 0.35
CA GLY A 515 11.00 -74.74 0.34
C GLY A 515 10.72 -73.45 -0.39
N THR A 516 11.77 -72.66 -0.59
CA THR A 516 11.75 -71.41 -1.33
C THR A 516 12.51 -71.55 -2.65
N TRP A 517 12.26 -70.64 -3.59
CA TRP A 517 13.02 -70.51 -4.82
C TRP A 517 13.22 -69.04 -5.16
N THR A 518 14.25 -68.75 -5.96
CA THR A 518 14.50 -67.44 -6.58
C THR A 518 14.79 -67.64 -8.06
N ALA A 519 14.46 -66.68 -8.90
CA ALA A 519 14.71 -66.68 -10.34
C ALA A 519 15.03 -65.28 -10.85
N ASN A 520 15.91 -65.21 -11.84
CA ASN A 520 16.21 -63.98 -12.57
C ASN A 520 15.93 -64.18 -14.06
N PHE A 521 15.58 -63.09 -14.74
CA PHE A 521 15.45 -63.06 -16.19
C PHE A 521 16.80 -63.35 -16.86
N VAL A 522 16.76 -64.11 -17.95
CA VAL A 522 17.89 -64.44 -18.81
C VAL A 522 17.65 -63.74 -20.16
N PRO A 523 18.36 -62.63 -20.43
CA PRO A 523 18.22 -61.84 -21.66
C PRO A 523 18.47 -62.61 -22.96
#